data_AF-A0A6I9N5E9-F1
#
_entry.id   AF-A0A6I9N5E9-F1
#
_cell.length_a   1.000
_cell.length_b   1.000
_cell.length_c   1.000
_cell.angle_alpha   90.00
_cell.angle_beta   90.00
_cell.angle_gamma   90.00
#
_symmetry.space_group_name_H-M   'P 1'
#
loop_
_entity.id
_entity.type
_entity.pdbx_description
1 polymer ?
#
loop_
_entity_poly.entity_id
_entity_poly.type
_entity_poly.pdbx_seq_one_letter_code
_entity_poly.pdbx_strand_id
1 'polypeptide(L)'
;MQAIKCVVVGDGAVGKTCLLISYTTNAFPGEYIPTWYPEVRHHCPSTPIILVGTKLDLRDEKDTIEKLKEKKLAPITYPQGLALAKEIGEEQ
;
A
#
# COMPACT_ATOMS: atom_id res chain seq x y z
N MET A 1 27.74 0.36 -5.92
CA MET A 1 26.50 0.84 -5.29
C MET A 1 25.52 -0.31 -5.25
N GLN A 2 25.12 -0.80 -4.07
CA GLN A 2 24.01 -1.75 -3.98
C GLN A 2 22.72 -1.00 -4.28
N ALA A 3 21.93 -1.52 -5.22
CA ALA A 3 20.61 -0.99 -5.51
C ALA A 3 19.67 -1.36 -4.36
N ILE A 4 19.13 -0.35 -3.67
CA ILE A 4 18.05 -0.52 -2.70
C ILE A 4 16.75 -0.43 -3.48
N LYS A 5 15.97 -1.51 -3.51
CA LYS A 5 14.66 -1.54 -4.18
C LYS A 5 13.57 -1.43 -3.13
N CYS A 6 12.72 -0.42 -3.27
CA CYS A 6 11.74 -0.01 -2.26
C CYS A 6 10.33 -0.37 -2.73
N VAL A 7 9.52 -0.94 -1.83
CA VAL A 7 8.11 -1.23 -2.06
C VAL A 7 7.29 -0.35 -1.11
N VAL A 8 6.24 0.30 -1.61
CA VAL A 8 5.45 1.28 -0.85
C VAL A 8 4.07 0.71 -0.57
N VAL A 9 3.70 0.65 0.71
CA VAL A 9 2.40 0.14 1.15
C VAL A 9 1.72 1.16 2.07
N GLY A 10 0.44 0.96 2.37
CA GLY A 10 -0.42 1.88 3.14
C GLY A 10 -1.89 1.75 2.75
N ASP A 11 -2.77 2.58 3.28
CA ASP A 11 -4.23 2.41 3.12
C ASP A 11 -4.74 2.61 1.68
N GLY A 12 -5.92 2.08 1.38
CA GLY A 12 -6.60 2.33 0.09
C GLY A 12 -6.81 3.84 -0.17
N ALA A 13 -6.77 4.26 -1.43
CA ALA A 13 -6.96 5.65 -1.86
C ALA A 13 -5.96 6.70 -1.32
N VAL A 14 -4.85 6.28 -0.68
CA VAL A 14 -3.83 7.24 -0.18
C VAL A 14 -2.82 7.70 -1.23
N GLY A 15 -2.96 7.23 -2.48
CA GLY A 15 -2.16 7.69 -3.62
C GLY A 15 -0.81 6.99 -3.83
N LYS A 16 -0.56 5.82 -3.21
CA LYS A 16 0.72 5.08 -3.37
C LYS A 16 0.96 4.62 -4.79
N THR A 17 -0.07 4.06 -5.41
CA THR A 17 -0.05 3.64 -6.82
C THR A 17 0.17 4.86 -7.72
N CYS A 18 -0.55 5.96 -7.46
CA CYS A 18 -0.37 7.23 -8.18
C CYS A 18 1.04 7.81 -8.00
N LEU A 19 1.61 7.73 -6.80
CA LEU A 19 2.97 8.21 -6.48
C LEU A 19 4.03 7.41 -7.24
N LEU A 20 3.95 6.08 -7.21
CA LEU A 20 4.88 5.21 -7.92
C LEU A 20 4.76 5.36 -9.45
N ILE A 21 3.53 5.45 -9.98
CA ILE A 21 3.29 5.64 -11.41
C ILE A 21 3.77 7.03 -11.84
N SER A 22 3.45 8.09 -11.10
CA SER A 22 3.91 9.45 -11.43
C SER A 22 5.43 9.57 -11.39
N TYR A 23 6.09 8.93 -10.42
CA TYR A 23 7.55 8.96 -10.32
C TYR A 23 8.24 8.22 -11.48
N THR A 24 7.66 7.11 -11.95
CA THR A 24 8.26 6.27 -12.99
C THR A 24 7.90 6.68 -14.41
N THR A 25 6.72 7.27 -14.61
CA THR A 25 6.18 7.60 -15.94
C THR A 25 6.13 9.11 -16.22
N ASN A 26 6.42 9.94 -15.21
CA ASN A 26 6.26 11.39 -15.28
C ASN A 26 4.82 11.83 -15.64
N ALA A 27 3.82 10.98 -15.37
CA ALA A 27 2.41 11.21 -15.68
C ALA A 27 1.48 10.66 -14.59
N PHE A 28 0.30 11.28 -14.41
CA PHE A 28 -0.68 10.86 -13.41
C PHE A 28 -1.70 9.87 -14.01
N PRO A 29 -1.94 8.70 -13.39
CA PRO A 29 -2.89 7.72 -13.93
C PRO A 29 -4.34 8.19 -13.77
N GLY A 30 -5.15 7.99 -14.82
CA GLY A 30 -6.57 8.36 -14.82
C GLY A 30 -7.51 7.34 -14.15
N GLU A 31 -7.04 6.12 -13.87
CA GLU A 31 -7.85 5.03 -13.32
C GLU A 31 -7.17 4.30 -12.15
N TYR A 32 -7.97 3.60 -11.34
CA TYR A 32 -7.51 2.86 -10.16
C TYR A 32 -6.99 1.46 -10.53
N ILE A 33 -5.77 1.12 -10.10
CA ILE A 33 -5.14 -0.19 -10.30
C ILE A 33 -5.03 -0.93 -8.95
N PRO A 34 -5.80 -2.03 -8.72
CA PRO A 34 -5.74 -2.82 -7.48
C PRO A 34 -4.67 -3.92 -7.51
N THR A 35 -4.22 -4.31 -6.31
CA THR A 35 -3.26 -5.41 -5.99
C THR A 35 -1.86 -5.27 -6.58
N TRP A 36 -1.03 -4.47 -5.90
CA TRP A 36 0.38 -4.27 -6.26
C TRP A 36 1.25 -5.52 -6.04
N TYR A 37 0.87 -6.40 -5.10
CA TYR A 37 1.75 -7.48 -4.64
C TYR A 37 1.94 -8.61 -5.67
N PRO A 38 0.88 -9.20 -6.26
CA PRO A 38 1.03 -10.21 -7.32
C PRO A 38 1.81 -9.68 -8.54
N GLU A 39 1.55 -8.44 -8.93
CA GLU A 39 2.26 -7.76 -10.03
C GLU A 39 3.75 -7.61 -9.75
N VAL A 40 4.11 -7.17 -8.52
CA VAL A 40 5.52 -7.05 -8.11
C VAL A 40 6.18 -8.42 -8.03
N ARG A 41 5.51 -9.45 -7.52
CA ARG A 41 6.07 -10.81 -7.47
C ARG A 41 6.27 -11.42 -8.86
N HIS A 42 5.34 -11.20 -9.79
CA HIS A 42 5.45 -11.69 -11.16
C HIS A 42 6.66 -11.10 -11.89
N HIS A 43 6.87 -9.79 -11.78
CA HIS A 43 7.96 -9.10 -12.47
C HIS A 43 9.30 -9.15 -11.71
N CYS A 44 9.26 -9.28 -10.37
CA CYS A 44 10.40 -9.13 -9.47
C CYS A 44 10.39 -10.16 -8.31
N PRO A 45 10.48 -11.48 -8.59
CA PRO A 45 10.21 -12.53 -7.60
C PRO A 45 11.16 -12.53 -6.38
N SER A 46 12.44 -12.21 -6.58
CA SER A 46 13.49 -12.21 -5.55
C SER A 46 13.70 -10.86 -4.87
N THR A 47 12.82 -9.87 -5.13
CA THR A 47 13.00 -8.51 -4.60
C THR A 47 12.49 -8.44 -3.17
N PRO A 48 13.32 -7.95 -2.21
CA PRO A 48 12.85 -7.70 -0.84
C PRO A 48 11.69 -6.72 -0.81
N ILE A 49 10.71 -6.98 0.05
CA ILE A 49 9.48 -6.19 0.17
C ILE A 49 9.44 -5.52 1.55
N ILE A 50 9.09 -4.24 1.58
CA ILE A 50 8.83 -3.49 2.81
C ILE A 50 7.36 -3.08 2.81
N LEU A 51 6.63 -3.47 3.85
CA LEU A 51 5.26 -3.00 4.10
C LEU A 51 5.33 -1.72 4.94
N VAL A 52 4.85 -0.60 4.40
CA VAL A 52 4.74 0.66 5.15
C VAL A 52 3.26 0.92 5.48
N GLY A 53 2.94 1.39 6.68
CA GLY A 53 1.63 1.96 6.98
C GLY A 53 1.73 3.48 6.89
N THR A 54 0.97 4.12 6.00
CA THR A 54 1.00 5.58 5.85
C THR A 54 -0.28 6.21 6.41
N LYS A 55 -0.25 7.53 6.63
CA LYS A 55 -1.41 8.32 7.11
C LYS A 55 -1.98 7.84 8.45
N LEU A 56 -1.09 7.54 9.40
CA LEU A 56 -1.47 7.08 10.74
C LEU A 56 -2.35 8.08 11.49
N ASP A 57 -2.17 9.37 11.23
CA ASP A 57 -2.97 10.48 11.73
C ASP A 57 -4.47 10.34 11.41
N LEU A 58 -4.81 9.73 10.28
CA LEU A 58 -6.21 9.55 9.87
C LEU A 58 -6.94 8.45 10.64
N ARG A 59 -6.25 7.64 11.44
CA ARG A 59 -6.87 6.59 12.26
C ARG A 59 -7.78 7.17 13.34
N ASP A 60 -7.49 8.38 13.78
CA ASP A 60 -8.22 9.09 14.84
C ASP A 60 -9.09 10.24 14.30
N GLU A 61 -9.03 10.51 12.99
CA GLU A 61 -9.80 11.58 12.36
C GLU A 61 -11.27 11.17 12.15
N LYS A 62 -12.19 11.87 12.83
CA LYS A 62 -13.62 11.57 12.82
C LYS A 62 -14.21 11.54 11.42
N ASP A 63 -13.91 12.54 10.58
CA ASP A 63 -14.46 12.64 9.23
C ASP A 63 -14.02 11.46 8.35
N THR A 64 -12.77 11.01 8.48
CA THR A 64 -12.30 9.81 7.77
C THR A 64 -12.96 8.55 8.30
N ILE A 65 -13.12 8.41 9.62
CA ILE A 65 -13.81 7.26 10.22
C ILE A 65 -15.27 7.19 9.75
N GLU A 66 -15.98 8.31 9.70
CA GLU A 66 -17.38 8.38 9.23
C GLU A 66 -17.48 8.01 7.74
N LYS A 67 -16.65 8.59 6.89
CA LYS A 67 -16.58 8.24 5.45
C LYS A 67 -16.24 6.77 5.21
N LEU A 68 -15.38 6.17 6.03
CA LEU A 68 -15.08 4.75 5.96
C LEU A 68 -16.27 3.90 6.40
N LYS A 69 -16.95 4.28 7.48
CA LYS A 69 -18.17 3.59 7.97
C LYS A 69 -19.30 3.59 6.94
N GLU A 70 -19.52 4.69 6.22
CA GLU A 70 -20.49 4.75 5.12
C GLU A 70 -20.20 3.68 4.05
N LYS A 71 -18.93 3.36 3.85
CA LYS A 71 -18.45 2.32 2.92
C LYS A 71 -18.31 0.94 3.59
N LYS A 72 -18.73 0.79 4.85
CA LYS A 72 -18.55 -0.43 5.67
C LYS A 72 -17.08 -0.82 5.85
N LEU A 73 -16.20 0.17 5.86
CA LEU A 73 -14.77 0.02 6.09
C LEU A 73 -14.37 0.60 7.44
N ALA A 74 -13.18 0.24 7.90
CA ALA A 74 -12.53 0.83 9.07
C ALA A 74 -11.05 1.09 8.75
N PRO A 75 -10.40 2.02 9.47
CA PRO A 75 -8.96 2.19 9.35
C PRO A 75 -8.22 0.88 9.66
N ILE A 76 -7.13 0.63 8.93
CA ILE A 76 -6.30 -0.57 9.17
C ILE A 76 -5.63 -0.44 10.54
N THR A 77 -5.80 -1.46 11.36
CA THR A 77 -5.15 -1.57 12.68
C THR A 77 -3.71 -2.06 12.55
N TYR A 78 -2.90 -1.82 13.58
CA TYR A 78 -1.53 -2.33 13.61
C TYR A 78 -1.46 -3.88 13.50
N PRO A 79 -2.28 -4.67 14.23
CA PRO A 79 -2.29 -6.13 14.06
C PRO A 79 -2.66 -6.59 12.65
N GLN A 80 -3.61 -5.92 11.98
CA GLN A 80 -3.96 -6.23 10.59
C GLN A 80 -2.79 -5.96 9.64
N GLY A 81 -2.08 -4.85 9.82
CA GLY A 81 -0.87 -4.56 9.05
C GLY A 81 0.23 -5.60 9.27
N LEU A 82 0.42 -6.06 10.51
CA LEU A 82 1.39 -7.10 10.82
C LEU A 82 1.01 -8.46 10.22
N ALA A 83 -0.28 -8.82 10.25
CA ALA A 83 -0.79 -10.04 9.63
C ALA A 83 -0.53 -10.03 8.11
N LEU A 84 -0.79 -8.92 7.44
CA LEU A 84 -0.50 -8.76 6.01
C LEU A 84 1.00 -8.84 5.72
N ALA A 85 1.84 -8.22 6.56
CA ALA A 85 3.30 -8.31 6.40
C ALA A 85 3.80 -9.76 6.50
N LYS A 86 3.21 -10.52 7.43
CA LYS A 86 3.52 -11.94 7.62
C LYS A 86 3.06 -12.78 6.42
N GLU A 87 1.84 -12.59 5.94
CA GLU A 87 1.30 -13.27 4.74
C GLU A 87 2.19 -13.07 3.51
N ILE A 88 2.58 -11.81 3.23
CA ILE A 88 3.51 -11.45 2.16
C ILE A 88 4.91 -12.08 2.34
N GLY A 89 5.33 -12.30 3.58
CA GLY A 89 6.61 -12.89 3.95
C GLY A 89 6.62 -14.41 3.90
N GLU A 90 5.48 -15.06 4.16
CA GLU A 90 5.33 -16.53 4.17
C GLU A 90 5.19 -17.15 2.77
N GLU A 91 4.84 -16.36 1.76
CA GLU A 91 4.82 -16.80 0.34
C GLU A 91 6.22 -16.82 -0.33
N GLN A 92 7.31 -16.88 0.44
CA GLN A 92 8.70 -16.95 -0.07
C GLN A 92 9.24 -18.36 -0.17
#